data_AF-A0A533XJ98-F1
#
_entry.id   AF-A0A533XJ98-F1
#
_cell.length_a   1.000
_cell.length_b   1.000
_cell.length_c   1.000
_cell.angle_alpha   90.00
_cell.angle_beta   90.00
_cell.angle_gamma   90.00
#
_symmetry.space_group_name_H-M   'P 1'
#
loop_
_entity.id
_entity.type
_entity.pdbx_description
1 polymer ?
#
loop_
_entity_poly.entity_id
_entity_poly.type
_entity_poly.pdbx_seq_one_letter_code
_entity_poly.pdbx_strand_id
1 'polypeptide(L)'
;MLKTQPSSSRTRNRTLKATLPLVLLVILATSTVPAFAAKTFSASGSFKDTEVLYSSVTLSGSNVIFDQTNAGIIKGTFSGQYVAYVHLTVDPTGDAVYQALDVCTCTVGGKSGTLYFYEQGTITKFVLLSSTATIVGGTDQLAKLQGNIALQGIVYDPLLGLTMGTYAGQIWHGSAGD
;
A
#
# COMPACT_ATOMS: atom_id res chain seq x y z
N MET A 1 -39.89 61.81 -68.16
CA MET A 1 -39.75 63.27 -68.30
C MET A 1 -39.82 63.90 -66.93
N LEU A 2 -38.85 64.77 -66.58
CA LEU A 2 -38.88 65.75 -65.47
C LEU A 2 -38.99 65.18 -64.03
N LYS A 3 -38.48 65.80 -62.97
CA LYS A 3 -37.45 66.81 -62.70
C LYS A 3 -37.43 66.96 -61.16
N THR A 4 -36.24 67.12 -60.58
CA THR A 4 -35.95 68.00 -59.41
C THR A 4 -36.49 67.72 -57.99
N GLN A 5 -35.50 67.52 -57.09
CA GLN A 5 -35.32 67.99 -55.69
C GLN A 5 -35.94 69.37 -55.35
N PRO A 6 -36.17 69.76 -54.07
CA PRO A 6 -35.13 70.05 -53.05
C PRO A 6 -35.48 69.69 -51.57
N SER A 7 -34.51 69.27 -50.75
CA SER A 7 -33.76 70.03 -49.70
C SER A 7 -34.56 70.54 -48.48
N SER A 8 -34.27 70.00 -47.30
CA SER A 8 -34.24 70.73 -46.02
C SER A 8 -33.34 70.02 -45.00
N SER A 9 -32.29 70.73 -44.56
CA SER A 9 -31.44 70.47 -43.38
C SER A 9 -32.23 70.67 -42.06
N ARG A 10 -31.87 70.21 -40.84
CA ARG A 10 -30.59 70.32 -40.08
C ARG A 10 -30.67 69.47 -38.79
N THR A 11 -29.59 68.74 -38.50
CA THR A 11 -28.92 68.45 -37.20
C THR A 11 -29.68 68.24 -35.88
N ARG A 12 -29.44 67.10 -35.20
CA ARG A 12 -28.53 66.99 -34.03
C ARG A 12 -28.32 65.54 -33.55
N ASN A 13 -27.06 65.22 -33.27
CA ASN A 13 -26.48 63.93 -32.89
C ASN A 13 -26.94 63.40 -31.52
N ARG A 14 -26.97 62.08 -31.33
CA ARG A 14 -26.07 61.35 -30.38
C ARG A 14 -26.39 59.84 -30.23
N THR A 15 -25.41 59.03 -30.64
CA THR A 15 -24.87 57.78 -30.01
C THR A 15 -25.76 56.57 -29.74
N LEU A 16 -25.51 55.54 -30.57
CA LEU A 16 -25.45 54.08 -30.35
C LEU A 16 -25.52 53.57 -28.89
N LYS A 17 -26.25 52.47 -28.68
CA LYS A 17 -25.69 51.08 -28.63
C LYS A 17 -26.81 50.04 -28.47
N ALA A 18 -26.82 49.06 -29.37
CA ALA A 18 -27.62 47.86 -29.29
C ALA A 18 -27.03 46.87 -28.27
N THR A 19 -27.87 46.23 -27.47
CA THR A 19 -27.47 45.12 -26.59
C THR A 19 -28.32 43.90 -26.89
N LEU A 20 -27.68 42.94 -27.54
CA LEU A 20 -28.12 41.57 -27.82
C LEU A 20 -28.06 40.73 -26.52
N PRO A 21 -28.96 39.75 -26.30
CA PRO A 21 -28.86 38.87 -25.14
C PRO A 21 -27.75 37.83 -25.35
N LEU A 22 -26.81 37.76 -24.40
CA LEU A 22 -25.69 36.82 -24.39
C LEU A 22 -26.17 35.48 -23.78
N VAL A 23 -26.42 34.48 -24.62
CA VAL A 23 -26.63 33.09 -24.18
C VAL A 23 -25.26 32.47 -23.92
N LEU A 24 -24.91 32.29 -22.64
CA LEU A 24 -23.66 31.66 -22.21
C LEU A 24 -23.81 30.13 -22.24
N LEU A 25 -23.39 29.50 -23.34
CA LEU A 25 -23.30 28.05 -23.44
C LEU A 25 -22.03 27.58 -22.72
N VAL A 26 -22.15 27.20 -21.45
CA VAL A 26 -21.05 26.61 -20.68
C VAL A 26 -20.90 25.15 -21.11
N ILE A 27 -19.95 24.88 -22.00
CA ILE A 27 -19.54 23.51 -22.34
C ILE A 27 -18.68 23.01 -21.17
N LEU A 28 -19.29 22.30 -20.22
CA LEU A 28 -18.56 21.50 -19.23
C LEU A 28 -17.88 20.35 -19.99
N ALA A 29 -16.64 20.55 -20.42
CA ALA A 29 -15.79 19.47 -20.87
C ALA A 29 -15.42 18.64 -19.64
N THR A 30 -16.24 17.65 -19.29
CA THR A 30 -15.88 16.63 -18.31
C THR A 30 -14.80 15.77 -18.95
N SER A 31 -13.54 16.15 -18.77
CA SER A 31 -12.39 15.29 -19.04
C SER A 31 -12.48 14.08 -18.11
N THR A 32 -13.13 13.01 -18.57
CA THR A 32 -13.07 11.71 -17.93
C THR A 32 -11.68 11.15 -18.18
N VAL A 33 -10.70 11.57 -17.39
CA VAL A 33 -9.41 10.91 -17.35
C VAL A 33 -9.69 9.49 -16.84
N PRO A 34 -9.39 8.43 -17.62
CA PRO A 34 -9.59 7.07 -17.13
C PRO A 34 -8.68 6.85 -15.93
N ALA A 35 -9.28 6.69 -14.75
CA ALA A 35 -8.55 6.21 -13.59
C ALA A 35 -8.13 4.77 -13.86
N PHE A 36 -6.84 4.56 -14.17
CA PHE A 36 -6.26 3.23 -14.20
C PHE A 36 -6.22 2.68 -12.77
N ALA A 37 -7.29 1.99 -12.37
CA ALA A 37 -7.27 1.20 -11.15
C ALA A 37 -6.20 0.11 -11.31
N ALA A 38 -5.21 0.10 -10.40
CA ALA A 38 -4.23 -0.96 -10.35
C ALA A 38 -4.95 -2.31 -10.22
N LYS A 39 -4.64 -3.28 -11.10
CA LYS A 39 -5.22 -4.61 -11.02
C LYS A 39 -4.74 -5.28 -9.73
N THR A 40 -5.68 -5.65 -8.87
CA THR A 40 -5.43 -6.42 -7.65
C THR A 40 -5.42 -7.91 -7.95
N PHE A 41 -4.57 -8.65 -7.25
CA PHE A 41 -4.42 -10.09 -7.35
C PHE A 41 -4.44 -10.68 -5.93
N SER A 42 -5.15 -11.78 -5.74
CA SER A 42 -5.08 -12.53 -4.49
C SER A 42 -3.68 -13.11 -4.30
N ALA A 43 -3.15 -12.97 -3.09
CA ALA A 43 -1.91 -13.59 -2.66
C ALA A 43 -2.20 -14.56 -1.51
N SER A 44 -1.60 -15.74 -1.54
CA SER A 44 -1.71 -16.70 -0.44
C SER A 44 -0.55 -17.69 -0.42
N GLY A 45 -0.31 -18.29 0.75
CA GLY A 45 0.74 -19.26 0.92
C GLY A 45 1.05 -19.58 2.37
N SER A 46 2.27 -20.02 2.62
CA SER A 46 2.79 -20.35 3.95
C SER A 46 4.16 -19.76 4.21
N PHE A 47 4.46 -19.56 5.48
CA PHE A 47 5.76 -19.12 5.96
C PHE A 47 6.22 -20.03 7.11
N LYS A 48 7.53 -20.11 7.30
CA LYS A 48 8.13 -20.81 8.42
C LYS A 48 9.50 -20.19 8.73
N ASP A 49 9.67 -19.74 9.97
CA ASP A 49 10.99 -19.42 10.49
C ASP A 49 11.82 -20.71 10.57
N THR A 50 13.12 -20.60 10.32
CA THR A 50 14.05 -21.74 10.34
C THR A 50 15.11 -21.61 11.42
N GLU A 51 15.50 -20.39 11.79
CA GLU A 51 16.53 -20.14 12.79
C GLU A 51 16.44 -18.72 13.36
N VAL A 52 16.99 -18.54 14.57
CA VAL A 52 17.26 -17.23 15.16
C VAL A 52 18.73 -16.88 14.88
N LEU A 53 18.96 -15.81 14.12
CA LEU A 53 20.30 -15.31 13.79
C LEU A 53 20.87 -14.43 14.91
N TYR A 54 19.99 -13.69 15.59
CA TYR A 54 20.34 -12.80 16.69
C TYR A 54 19.16 -12.68 17.65
N SER A 55 19.45 -12.53 18.94
CA SER A 55 18.44 -12.23 19.96
C SER A 55 19.05 -11.41 21.08
N SER A 56 18.29 -10.44 21.57
CA SER A 56 18.56 -9.74 22.82
C SER A 56 17.29 -9.67 23.66
N VAL A 57 17.46 -9.67 24.98
CA VAL A 57 16.35 -9.70 25.93
C VAL A 57 16.53 -8.57 26.92
N THR A 58 15.49 -7.77 27.08
CA THR A 58 15.44 -6.66 28.05
C THR A 58 14.20 -6.79 28.93
N LEU A 59 14.34 -6.48 30.22
CA LEU A 59 13.19 -6.38 31.13
C LEU A 59 12.69 -4.94 31.19
N SER A 60 11.38 -4.76 31.07
CA SER A 60 10.72 -3.46 31.21
C SER A 60 9.53 -3.59 32.15
N GLY A 61 9.76 -3.26 33.43
CA GLY A 61 8.80 -3.54 34.49
C GLY A 61 8.56 -5.05 34.61
N SER A 62 7.30 -5.48 34.46
CA SER A 62 6.92 -6.89 34.45
C SER A 62 6.99 -7.55 33.07
N ASN A 63 7.23 -6.76 32.01
CA ASN A 63 7.24 -7.26 30.65
C ASN A 63 8.65 -7.68 30.23
N VAL A 64 8.71 -8.64 29.32
CA VAL A 64 9.94 -9.07 28.66
C VAL A 64 9.91 -8.56 27.23
N ILE A 65 10.96 -7.87 26.82
CA ILE A 65 11.14 -7.34 25.46
C ILE A 65 12.19 -8.19 24.77
N PHE A 66 11.89 -8.66 23.57
CA PHE A 66 12.86 -9.32 22.70
C PHE A 66 13.06 -8.50 21.43
N ASP A 67 14.32 -8.30 21.08
CA ASP A 67 14.73 -7.87 19.74
C ASP A 67 15.41 -9.07 19.08
N GLN A 68 14.78 -9.61 18.04
CA GLN A 68 15.24 -10.82 17.34
C GLN A 68 15.47 -10.56 15.86
N THR A 69 16.43 -11.29 15.30
CA THR A 69 16.57 -11.45 13.86
C THR A 69 16.34 -12.91 13.53
N ASN A 70 15.27 -13.21 12.80
CA ASN A 70 14.92 -14.57 12.40
C ASN A 70 15.16 -14.75 10.91
N ALA A 71 15.60 -15.93 10.48
CA ALA A 71 15.61 -16.30 9.07
C ALA A 71 14.51 -17.35 8.83
N GLY A 72 13.94 -17.33 7.63
CA GLY A 72 12.87 -18.25 7.28
C GLY A 72 12.64 -18.41 5.79
N ILE A 73 11.63 -19.22 5.47
CA ILE A 73 11.19 -19.51 4.11
C ILE A 73 9.73 -19.15 3.93
N ILE A 74 9.40 -18.62 2.75
CA ILE A 74 8.03 -18.33 2.32
C ILE A 74 7.72 -19.09 1.02
N LYS A 75 6.52 -19.64 0.92
CA LYS A 75 6.05 -20.42 -0.23
C LYS A 75 4.64 -19.98 -0.61
N GLY A 76 4.27 -20.13 -1.88
CA GLY A 76 2.97 -19.72 -2.43
C GLY A 76 3.12 -18.59 -3.43
N THR A 77 2.29 -17.55 -3.34
CA THR A 77 2.40 -16.37 -4.20
C THR A 77 3.75 -15.67 -4.07
N PHE A 78 4.26 -15.54 -2.85
CA PHE A 78 5.65 -15.21 -2.56
C PHE A 78 6.43 -16.52 -2.37
N SER A 79 7.56 -16.66 -3.06
CA SER A 79 8.43 -17.83 -2.93
C SER A 79 9.88 -17.40 -2.76
N GLY A 80 10.51 -17.75 -1.64
CA GLY A 80 11.89 -17.35 -1.37
C GLY A 80 12.31 -17.55 0.09
N GLN A 81 13.35 -16.81 0.47
CA GLN A 81 13.85 -16.71 1.83
C GLN A 81 13.59 -15.30 2.36
N TYR A 82 13.43 -15.17 3.68
CA TYR A 82 13.35 -13.88 4.34
C TYR A 82 14.23 -13.83 5.58
N VAL A 83 14.58 -12.59 5.94
CA VAL A 83 15.11 -12.24 7.25
C VAL A 83 14.13 -11.25 7.89
N ALA A 84 13.63 -11.59 9.07
CA ALA A 84 12.70 -10.79 9.85
C ALA A 84 13.45 -10.10 10.99
N TYR A 85 13.30 -8.78 11.09
CA TYR A 85 13.79 -7.99 12.23
C TYR A 85 12.62 -7.69 13.15
N VAL A 86 12.54 -8.37 14.29
CA VAL A 86 11.38 -8.42 15.16
C VAL A 86 11.65 -7.64 16.44
N HIS A 87 10.68 -6.84 16.86
CA HIS A 87 10.60 -6.27 18.20
C HIS A 87 9.30 -6.74 18.84
N LEU A 88 9.37 -7.53 19.91
CA LEU A 88 8.21 -8.09 20.59
C LEU A 88 8.24 -7.79 22.09
N THR A 89 7.06 -7.51 22.66
CA THR A 89 6.88 -7.33 24.10
C THR A 89 5.92 -8.39 24.60
N VAL A 90 6.37 -9.21 25.54
CA VAL A 90 5.60 -10.27 26.21
C VAL A 90 5.23 -9.81 27.61
N ASP A 91 3.95 -9.94 27.95
CA ASP A 91 3.45 -9.67 29.29
C ASP A 91 3.56 -10.91 30.21
N PRO A 92 3.37 -10.77 31.55
CA PRO A 92 3.43 -11.89 32.48
C PRO A 92 2.41 -13.00 32.23
N THR A 93 1.36 -12.72 31.47
CA THR A 93 0.32 -13.69 31.13
C THR A 93 0.67 -14.51 29.88
N GLY A 94 1.81 -14.20 29.24
CA GLY A 94 2.29 -14.83 28.01
C GLY A 94 1.68 -14.24 26.74
N ASP A 95 0.85 -13.21 26.83
CA ASP A 95 0.35 -12.51 25.66
C ASP A 95 1.42 -11.52 25.17
N ALA A 96 1.55 -11.37 23.85
CA ALA A 96 2.56 -10.53 23.26
C ALA A 96 2.02 -9.66 22.13
N VAL A 97 2.65 -8.50 21.96
CA VAL A 97 2.50 -7.63 20.78
C VAL A 97 3.85 -7.52 20.09
N TYR A 98 3.86 -7.45 18.77
CA TYR A 98 5.10 -7.31 18.02
C TYR A 98 4.93 -6.47 16.75
N GLN A 99 6.08 -5.99 16.29
CA GLN A 99 6.27 -5.41 14.97
C GLN A 99 7.51 -6.02 14.34
N ALA A 100 7.51 -6.14 13.01
CA ALA A 100 8.66 -6.66 12.28
C ALA A 100 8.87 -5.94 10.93
N LEU A 101 10.12 -5.93 10.48
CA LEU A 101 10.47 -5.66 9.10
C LEU A 101 11.00 -6.95 8.48
N ASP A 102 10.29 -7.50 7.50
CA ASP A 102 10.73 -8.69 6.78
C ASP A 102 11.35 -8.31 5.45
N VAL A 103 12.61 -8.71 5.27
CA VAL A 103 13.36 -8.54 4.03
C VAL A 103 13.34 -9.86 3.29
N CYS A 104 12.55 -9.94 2.23
CA CYS A 104 12.30 -11.17 1.50
C CYS A 104 12.92 -11.13 0.11
N THR A 105 13.95 -11.94 -0.13
CA THR A 105 14.45 -12.21 -1.48
C THR A 105 13.59 -13.29 -2.09
N CYS A 106 12.66 -12.88 -2.96
CA CYS A 106 11.59 -13.75 -3.44
C CYS A 106 11.26 -13.56 -4.91
N THR A 107 10.44 -14.49 -5.37
CA THR A 107 9.81 -14.45 -6.69
C THR A 107 8.29 -14.35 -6.52
N VAL A 108 7.66 -13.51 -7.34
CA VAL A 108 6.20 -13.33 -7.43
C VAL A 108 5.80 -13.40 -8.90
N GLY A 109 5.00 -14.40 -9.27
CA GLY A 109 4.54 -14.57 -10.66
C GLY A 109 5.68 -14.64 -11.69
N GLY A 110 6.81 -15.27 -11.33
CA GLY A 110 8.00 -15.37 -12.17
C GLY A 110 8.94 -14.16 -12.17
N LYS A 111 8.58 -13.07 -11.49
CA LYS A 111 9.44 -11.89 -11.31
C LYS A 111 10.23 -11.98 -10.02
N SER A 112 11.51 -11.63 -10.05
CA SER A 112 12.39 -11.69 -8.87
C SER A 112 12.83 -10.31 -8.41
N GLY A 113 13.08 -10.20 -7.10
CA GLY A 113 13.57 -9.02 -6.43
C GLY A 113 13.53 -9.21 -4.91
N THR A 114 13.81 -8.15 -4.18
CA THR A 114 13.58 -8.09 -2.73
C THR A 114 12.28 -7.35 -2.45
N LEU A 115 11.49 -7.86 -1.51
CA LEU A 115 10.32 -7.18 -0.94
C LEU A 115 10.59 -6.85 0.52
N TYR A 116 10.05 -5.73 0.96
CA TYR A 116 10.08 -5.28 2.34
C TYR A 116 8.66 -5.28 2.88
N PHE A 117 8.40 -6.08 3.91
CA PHE A 117 7.12 -6.13 4.59
C PHE A 117 7.23 -5.47 5.95
N TYR A 118 6.34 -4.55 6.27
CA TYR A 118 6.15 -4.10 7.64
C TYR A 118 5.00 -4.90 8.24
N GLU A 119 5.28 -5.67 9.29
CA GLU A 119 4.33 -6.51 9.99
C GLU A 119 4.02 -5.95 11.38
N GLN A 120 2.77 -6.10 11.79
CA GLN A 120 2.32 -5.82 13.15
C GLN A 120 1.31 -6.89 13.58
N GLY A 121 1.43 -7.38 14.81
CA GLY A 121 0.63 -8.50 15.25
C GLY A 121 0.64 -8.76 16.74
N THR A 122 0.01 -9.87 17.08
CA THR A 122 -0.14 -10.38 18.44
C THR A 122 0.20 -11.86 18.50
N ILE A 123 0.67 -12.30 19.66
CA ILE A 123 0.80 -13.71 19.99
C ILE A 123 0.03 -13.98 21.28
N THR A 124 -1.00 -14.82 21.21
CA THR A 124 -1.82 -15.18 22.38
C THR A 124 -1.18 -16.37 23.11
N LYS A 125 -0.93 -16.20 24.42
CA LYS A 125 -0.28 -17.19 25.30
C LYS A 125 1.02 -17.77 24.74
N PHE A 126 1.74 -16.97 23.95
CA PHE A 126 2.97 -17.37 23.26
C PHE A 126 2.79 -18.62 22.37
N VAL A 127 1.57 -18.84 21.87
CA VAL A 127 1.21 -20.01 21.06
C VAL A 127 0.58 -19.61 19.74
N LEU A 128 -0.45 -18.76 19.75
CA LEU A 128 -1.22 -18.44 18.54
C LEU A 128 -0.81 -17.08 17.99
N LEU A 129 -0.36 -17.03 16.74
CA LEU A 129 0.04 -15.82 16.05
C LEU A 129 -1.10 -15.29 15.18
N SER A 130 -1.31 -13.97 15.23
CA SER A 130 -2.20 -13.23 14.34
C SER A 130 -1.64 -11.87 14.00
N SER A 131 -1.52 -11.55 12.71
CA SER A 131 -0.89 -10.31 12.27
C SER A 131 -1.34 -9.84 10.89
N THR A 132 -0.94 -8.62 10.57
CA THR A 132 -1.03 -8.04 9.23
C THR A 132 0.32 -7.55 8.78
N ALA A 133 0.61 -7.69 7.49
CA ALA A 133 1.79 -7.15 6.84
C ALA A 133 1.44 -6.29 5.62
N THR A 134 2.17 -5.20 5.43
CA THR A 134 2.07 -4.33 4.26
C THR A 134 3.39 -4.34 3.51
N ILE A 135 3.33 -4.47 2.17
CA ILE A 135 4.52 -4.27 1.33
C ILE A 135 4.86 -2.78 1.33
N VAL A 136 5.95 -2.42 1.98
CA VAL A 136 6.42 -1.02 2.13
C VAL A 136 7.49 -0.66 1.10
N GLY A 137 8.01 -1.63 0.36
CA GLY A 137 8.92 -1.40 -0.76
C GLY A 137 9.33 -2.67 -1.47
N GLY A 138 10.05 -2.51 -2.58
CA GLY A 138 10.71 -3.61 -3.26
C GLY A 138 11.84 -3.15 -4.17
N THR A 139 12.56 -4.11 -4.73
CA THR A 139 13.66 -3.89 -5.70
C THR A 139 13.38 -4.59 -7.02
N ASP A 140 14.20 -4.26 -8.03
CA ASP A 140 14.23 -4.95 -9.32
C ASP A 140 12.84 -5.03 -9.97
N GLN A 141 12.42 -6.23 -10.38
CA GLN A 141 11.14 -6.45 -11.05
C GLN A 141 9.94 -6.36 -10.10
N LEU A 142 10.19 -6.25 -8.79
CA LEU A 142 9.21 -6.13 -7.72
C LEU A 142 9.14 -4.70 -7.13
N ALA A 143 9.90 -3.74 -7.66
CA ALA A 143 10.02 -2.39 -7.11
C ALA A 143 8.69 -1.61 -6.99
N LYS A 144 7.70 -1.97 -7.80
CA LYS A 144 6.36 -1.35 -7.77
C LYS A 144 5.29 -2.25 -7.16
N LEU A 145 5.65 -3.39 -6.59
CA LEU A 145 4.67 -4.27 -5.96
C LEU A 145 4.22 -3.64 -4.64
N GLN A 146 2.91 -3.63 -4.42
CA GLN A 146 2.26 -3.22 -3.19
C GLN A 146 1.32 -4.33 -2.74
N GLY A 147 0.96 -4.35 -1.47
CA GLY A 147 0.08 -5.38 -0.95
C GLY A 147 -0.23 -5.23 0.53
N ASN A 148 -1.37 -5.80 0.93
CA ASN A 148 -1.77 -5.98 2.31
C ASN A 148 -2.11 -7.46 2.53
N ILE A 149 -1.50 -8.04 3.56
CA ILE A 149 -1.50 -9.47 3.84
C ILE A 149 -1.93 -9.68 5.29
N ALA A 150 -2.78 -10.66 5.54
CA ALA A 150 -3.05 -11.18 6.88
C ALA A 150 -2.28 -12.49 7.05
N LEU A 151 -1.70 -12.69 8.23
CA LEU A 151 -0.99 -13.91 8.59
C LEU A 151 -1.62 -14.51 9.85
N GLN A 152 -1.72 -15.84 9.85
CA GLN A 152 -2.17 -16.63 10.99
C GLN A 152 -1.20 -17.78 11.17
N GLY A 153 -0.81 -18.08 12.41
CA GLY A 153 0.19 -19.10 12.66
C GLY A 153 0.28 -19.54 14.11
N ILE A 154 1.37 -20.23 14.39
CA ILE A 154 1.74 -20.67 15.73
C ILE A 154 3.22 -20.40 16.01
N VAL A 155 3.56 -20.27 17.29
CA VAL A 155 4.94 -20.45 17.77
C VAL A 155 5.19 -21.96 17.88
N TYR A 156 5.94 -22.53 16.94
CA TYR A 156 6.17 -23.97 16.90
C TYR A 156 7.40 -24.40 17.71
N ASP A 157 8.34 -23.48 17.90
CA ASP A 157 9.48 -23.65 18.80
C ASP A 157 9.41 -22.56 19.88
N PRO A 158 8.79 -22.85 21.05
CA PRO A 158 8.63 -21.85 22.10
C PRO A 158 9.92 -21.52 22.83
N LEU A 159 10.98 -22.34 22.70
CA LEU A 159 12.27 -22.04 23.31
C LEU A 159 12.99 -20.92 22.53
N LEU A 160 12.87 -20.95 21.21
CA LEU A 160 13.50 -19.98 20.32
C LEU A 160 12.56 -18.86 19.86
N GLY A 161 11.25 -19.04 20.02
CA GLY A 161 10.23 -18.11 19.51
C GLY A 161 10.00 -18.23 18.00
N LEU A 162 10.32 -19.38 17.39
CA LEU A 162 10.16 -19.56 15.93
C LEU A 162 8.70 -19.82 15.57
N THR A 163 8.25 -19.18 14.51
CA THR A 163 6.85 -19.20 14.07
C THR A 163 6.66 -19.87 12.72
N MET A 164 5.45 -20.38 12.49
CA MET A 164 5.04 -20.84 11.17
C MET A 164 3.54 -20.65 10.99
N GLY A 165 3.10 -20.54 9.75
CA GLY A 165 1.69 -20.32 9.48
C GLY A 165 1.36 -20.17 8.02
N THR A 166 0.20 -19.57 7.78
CA THR A 166 -0.32 -19.24 6.45
C THR A 166 -0.53 -17.74 6.34
N TYR A 167 -0.54 -17.28 5.09
CA TYR A 167 -0.90 -15.90 4.78
C TYR A 167 -1.92 -15.86 3.64
N ALA A 168 -2.72 -14.80 3.65
CA ALA A 168 -3.65 -14.48 2.59
C ALA A 168 -3.84 -12.96 2.49
N GLY A 169 -4.05 -12.45 1.29
CA GLY A 169 -4.27 -11.02 1.09
C GLY A 169 -4.37 -10.63 -0.37
N GLN A 170 -4.06 -9.37 -0.65
CA GLN A 170 -4.11 -8.79 -1.99
C GLN A 170 -2.81 -8.07 -2.30
N ILE A 171 -2.36 -8.20 -3.55
CA ILE A 171 -1.22 -7.48 -4.11
C ILE A 171 -1.62 -6.75 -5.39
N TRP A 172 -0.95 -5.66 -5.70
CA TRP A 172 -1.14 -4.91 -6.94
C TRP A 172 0.16 -4.22 -7.33
N HIS A 173 0.24 -3.79 -8.58
CA HIS A 173 1.35 -2.93 -8.99
C HIS A 173 0.93 -1.47 -8.77
N GLY A 174 1.72 -0.73 -8.00
CA GLY A 174 1.53 0.72 -7.85
C GLY A 174 1.57 1.40 -9.21
N SER A 175 0.73 2.43 -9.37
CA SER A 175 0.74 3.32 -10.54
C SER A 175 2.16 3.90 -10.70
N ALA A 176 2.62 4.06 -11.95
CA ALA A 176 3.72 4.99 -12.17
C ALA A 176 3.21 6.38 -11.76
N GLY A 177 3.75 6.94 -10.68
CA GLY A 177 3.60 8.36 -10.42
C GLY A 177 4.36 9.13 -11.50
N ASP A 178 3.69 10.12 -12.07
CA ASP A 178 4.21 11.08 -13.05
C ASP A 178 5.47 11.80 -12.57
#